data_AF-A0ABD4AUN1-F1
#
_entry.id   AF-A0ABD4AUN1-F1
#
_cell.length_a   1.000
_cell.length_b   1.000
_cell.length_c   1.000
_cell.angle_alpha   90.00
_cell.angle_beta   90.00
_cell.angle_gamma   90.00
#
_symmetry.space_group_name_H-M   'P 1'
#
loop_
_entity.id
_entity.type
_entity.pdbx_description
1 polymer ?
#
loop_
_entity_poly.entity_id
_entity_poly.type
_entity_poly.pdbx_seq_one_letter_code
_entity_poly.pdbx_strand_id
1 'polypeptide(L)'
;MISKVVRGVLKLVLGLVVAVICAYTLLFGIVATSRYERTEGSCPDMSLDKLREKVLLRLGEHGVPPGSIRFDGAPQYHAWKLGVWEFPLRVAETRYTAMIDCNEQLASYGQTVAPAGQARKPPLLQK
;
A
#
# COMPACT_ATOMS: atom_id res chain seq x y z
N MET A 1 -21.37 -53.12 14.64
CA MET A 1 -21.43 -52.35 13.36
C MET A 1 -21.19 -50.85 13.56
N ILE A 2 -21.57 -50.26 14.70
CA ILE A 2 -21.39 -48.83 15.06
C ILE A 2 -19.94 -48.34 14.90
N SER A 3 -18.93 -49.14 15.25
CA SER A 3 -17.51 -48.77 15.12
C SER A 3 -17.06 -48.48 13.68
N LYS A 4 -17.61 -49.19 12.68
CA LYS A 4 -17.29 -48.92 11.26
C LYS A 4 -17.95 -47.64 10.75
N VAL A 5 -19.17 -47.35 11.21
CA VAL A 5 -19.91 -46.13 10.87
C VAL A 5 -19.24 -44.91 11.50
N VAL A 6 -18.89 -44.97 12.78
CA VAL A 6 -18.16 -43.90 13.48
C VAL A 6 -16.81 -43.62 12.84
N ARG A 7 -16.08 -44.67 12.42
CA ARG A 7 -14.81 -44.52 11.70
C ARG A 7 -14.98 -43.94 10.30
N GLY A 8 -16.10 -44.22 9.63
CA GLY A 8 -16.45 -43.62 8.34
C GLY A 8 -16.77 -42.13 8.47
N VAL A 9 -17.59 -41.75 9.45
CA VAL A 9 -17.91 -40.35 9.74
C VAL A 9 -16.64 -39.56 10.12
N LEU A 10 -15.77 -40.14 10.95
CA LEU A 10 -14.51 -39.51 11.33
C LEU A 10 -13.59 -39.25 10.12
N LYS A 11 -13.49 -40.22 9.19
CA LYS A 11 -12.72 -40.03 7.95
C LYS A 11 -13.32 -38.96 7.04
N LEU A 12 -14.65 -38.88 6.97
CA LEU A 12 -15.36 -37.84 6.21
C LEU A 12 -15.08 -36.46 6.78
N VAL A 13 -15.21 -36.29 8.09
CA VAL A 13 -14.92 -35.02 8.78
C VAL A 13 -13.46 -34.63 8.58
N LEU A 14 -12.53 -35.57 8.75
CA LEU A 14 -11.10 -35.31 8.54
C LEU A 14 -10.80 -34.91 7.09
N GLY A 15 -11.40 -35.60 6.12
CA GLY A 15 -11.27 -35.26 4.70
C GLY A 15 -11.81 -33.86 4.38
N LEU A 16 -12.92 -33.47 5.01
CA LEU A 16 -13.53 -32.15 4.84
C LEU A 16 -12.64 -31.05 5.43
N VAL A 17 -12.06 -31.28 6.61
CA VAL A 17 -11.09 -30.35 7.22
C VAL A 17 -9.86 -30.18 6.34
N VAL A 18 -9.29 -31.28 5.82
CA VAL A 18 -8.14 -31.21 4.91
C VAL A 18 -8.50 -30.46 3.63
N ALA A 19 -9.66 -30.73 3.04
CA ALA A 19 -10.13 -30.02 1.85
C ALA A 19 -10.27 -28.51 2.09
N VAL A 20 -10.81 -28.10 3.24
CA VAL A 20 -10.92 -26.68 3.62
C VAL A 20 -9.54 -26.04 3.78
N ILE A 21 -8.59 -26.70 4.43
CA ILE A 21 -7.21 -26.20 4.59
C ILE A 21 -6.54 -26.08 3.22
N CYS A 22 -6.69 -27.07 2.34
CA CYS A 22 -6.16 -27.02 0.98
C CYS A 22 -6.78 -25.87 0.17
N ALA A 23 -8.09 -25.68 0.25
CA ALA A 23 -8.75 -24.55 -0.42
C ALA A 23 -8.23 -23.20 0.10
N TYR A 24 -8.06 -23.06 1.42
CA TYR A 24 -7.57 -21.82 2.03
C TYR A 24 -6.11 -21.53 1.66
N THR A 25 -5.26 -22.56 1.67
CA THR A 25 -3.85 -22.43 1.27
C THR A 25 -3.70 -22.10 -0.22
N LEU A 26 -4.52 -22.69 -1.09
CA LEU A 26 -4.57 -22.33 -2.51
C LEU A 26 -5.02 -20.88 -2.70
N LEU A 27 -6.09 -20.45 -2.02
CA LEU A 27 -6.55 -19.06 -2.08
C LEU A 27 -5.48 -18.09 -1.58
N PHE A 28 -4.81 -18.41 -0.47
CA PHE A 28 -3.71 -17.60 0.04
C PHE A 28 -2.54 -17.54 -0.94
N GLY A 29 -2.18 -18.68 -1.55
CA GLY A 29 -1.17 -18.76 -2.59
C GLY A 29 -1.54 -17.90 -3.80
N ILE A 30 -2.78 -17.96 -4.28
CA ILE A 30 -3.28 -17.12 -5.39
C ILE A 30 -3.25 -15.65 -5.02
N VAL A 31 -3.62 -15.26 -3.80
CA VAL A 31 -3.54 -13.85 -3.37
C VAL A 31 -2.08 -13.40 -3.27
N ALA A 32 -1.19 -14.24 -2.72
CA ALA A 32 0.22 -13.91 -2.58
C ALA A 32 0.92 -13.82 -3.95
N THR A 33 0.64 -14.76 -4.85
CA THR A 33 1.18 -14.78 -6.21
C THR A 33 0.55 -13.71 -7.10
N SER A 34 -0.75 -13.44 -7.03
CA SER A 34 -1.36 -12.34 -7.79
C SER A 34 -0.91 -10.95 -7.32
N ARG A 35 -0.53 -10.81 -6.05
CA ARG A 35 0.20 -9.62 -5.55
C ARG A 35 1.61 -9.54 -6.11
N TYR A 36 2.26 -10.68 -6.36
CA TYR A 36 3.65 -10.75 -6.79
C TYR A 36 3.82 -10.69 -8.32
N GLU A 37 2.97 -11.39 -9.08
CA GLU A 37 2.95 -11.45 -10.55
C GLU A 37 2.37 -10.20 -11.21
N ARG A 38 1.79 -9.26 -10.45
CA ARG A 38 1.44 -7.94 -11.00
C ARG A 38 2.67 -7.04 -11.24
N THR A 39 3.87 -7.61 -11.21
CA THR A 39 5.15 -6.94 -11.50
C THR A 39 5.74 -7.43 -12.84
N GLU A 40 5.12 -7.06 -13.96
CA GLU A 40 5.85 -6.96 -15.25
C GLU A 40 6.54 -5.59 -15.43
N GLY A 41 6.85 -4.94 -14.30
CA GLY A 41 7.86 -3.92 -14.17
C GLY A 41 8.21 -3.88 -12.69
N SER A 42 9.49 -3.81 -12.34
CA SER A 42 9.83 -3.57 -10.95
C SER A 42 9.11 -2.27 -10.57
N CYS A 43 8.49 -2.18 -9.40
CA CYS A 43 7.83 -0.96 -8.90
C CYS A 43 8.54 0.39 -9.19
N PRO A 44 9.89 0.48 -9.28
CA PRO A 44 10.58 1.67 -9.81
C PRO A 44 10.38 1.98 -11.32
N ASP A 45 10.04 0.99 -12.15
CA ASP A 45 9.86 1.09 -13.60
C ASP A 45 8.45 1.57 -13.99
N MET A 46 7.52 1.64 -13.05
CA MET A 46 6.18 2.14 -13.31
C MET A 46 6.21 3.65 -13.58
N SER A 47 5.55 4.10 -14.66
CA SER A 47 5.52 5.52 -15.02
C SER A 47 4.97 6.37 -13.88
N LEU A 48 5.68 7.45 -13.51
CA LEU A 48 5.27 8.38 -12.46
C LEU A 48 3.88 8.97 -12.69
N ASP A 49 3.45 9.16 -13.93
CA ASP A 49 2.13 9.70 -14.26
C ASP A 49 0.99 8.76 -13.86
N LYS A 50 1.16 7.45 -14.12
CA LYS A 50 0.21 6.43 -13.62
C LYS A 50 0.17 6.41 -12.09
N LEU A 51 1.31 6.53 -11.42
CA LEU A 51 1.35 6.57 -9.96
C LEU A 51 0.64 7.82 -9.41
N ARG A 52 0.82 8.99 -10.04
CA ARG A 52 0.11 10.23 -9.65
C ARG A 52 -1.40 10.09 -9.81
N GLU A 53 -1.86 9.54 -10.92
CA GLU A 53 -3.28 9.29 -11.17
C GLU A 53 -3.86 8.35 -10.10
N LYS A 54 -3.13 7.28 -9.77
CA LYS A 54 -3.53 6.36 -8.69
C LYS A 54 -3.58 7.04 -7.34
N VAL A 55 -2.59 7.86 -6.99
CA VAL A 55 -2.59 8.63 -5.74
C VAL A 55 -3.81 9.54 -5.66
N LEU A 56 -4.15 10.26 -6.74
CA LEU A 56 -5.35 11.11 -6.79
C LEU A 56 -6.64 10.30 -6.62
N LEU A 57 -6.74 9.14 -7.30
CA LEU A 57 -7.89 8.25 -7.19
C LEU A 57 -8.08 7.75 -5.75
N ARG A 58 -7.01 7.23 -5.14
CA ARG A 58 -7.05 6.70 -3.77
C ARG A 58 -7.35 7.79 -2.75
N LEU A 59 -6.78 8.99 -2.90
CA LEU A 59 -7.10 10.12 -2.02
C LEU A 59 -8.56 10.57 -2.17
N GLY A 60 -9.10 10.52 -3.39
CA GLY A 60 -10.52 10.72 -3.67
C GLY A 60 -11.43 9.74 -2.93
N GLU A 61 -11.08 8.44 -2.93
CA GLU A 61 -11.79 7.40 -2.16
C GLU A 61 -11.75 7.67 -0.64
N HIS A 62 -10.70 8.34 -0.15
CA HIS A 62 -10.55 8.73 1.26
C HIS A 62 -11.17 10.11 1.57
N GLY A 63 -11.93 10.69 0.65
CA GLY A 63 -12.67 11.94 0.85
C GLY A 63 -11.86 13.21 0.62
N VAL A 64 -10.65 13.12 0.07
CA VAL A 64 -9.86 14.30 -0.33
C VAL A 64 -10.19 14.63 -1.79
N PRO A 65 -10.78 15.79 -2.09
CA PRO A 65 -11.19 16.11 -3.45
C PRO A 65 -9.96 16.25 -4.37
N PRO A 66 -9.93 15.59 -5.54
CA PRO A 66 -8.74 15.56 -6.40
C PRO A 66 -8.30 16.94 -6.89
N GLY A 67 -9.25 17.87 -7.07
CA GLY A 67 -8.97 19.25 -7.49
C GLY A 67 -8.29 20.12 -6.43
N SER A 68 -8.25 19.71 -5.16
CA SER A 68 -7.57 20.44 -4.09
C SER A 68 -6.11 20.00 -3.88
N ILE A 69 -5.70 18.89 -4.50
CA ILE A 69 -4.38 18.28 -4.35
C ILE A 69 -3.44 18.83 -5.41
N ARG A 70 -2.28 19.32 -4.99
CA ARG A 70 -1.16 19.67 -5.87
C ARG A 70 0.08 18.88 -5.46
N PHE A 71 0.78 18.30 -6.42
CA PHE A 71 2.07 17.67 -6.15
C PHE A 71 3.13 18.76 -5.90
N ASP A 72 3.79 18.73 -4.75
CA ASP A 72 4.72 19.77 -4.25
C ASP A 72 6.15 19.24 -4.18
N GLY A 73 6.62 18.63 -5.27
CA GLY A 73 7.99 18.11 -5.37
C GLY A 73 8.11 16.87 -6.25
N ALA A 74 9.35 16.35 -6.32
CA ALA A 74 9.63 15.09 -6.98
C ALA A 74 9.25 13.92 -6.06
N PRO A 75 8.56 12.88 -6.59
CA PRO A 75 8.30 11.67 -5.83
C PRO A 75 9.60 10.91 -5.55
N GLN A 76 9.67 10.24 -4.40
CA GLN A 76 10.84 9.47 -3.96
C GLN A 76 10.47 8.01 -3.78
N TYR A 77 11.31 7.10 -4.28
CA TYR A 77 11.11 5.67 -4.11
C TYR A 77 11.89 5.15 -2.89
N HIS A 78 11.20 4.44 -2.01
CA HIS A 78 11.75 3.80 -0.84
C HIS A 78 11.66 2.29 -0.98
N ALA A 79 12.80 1.62 -1.17
CA ALA A 79 12.91 0.18 -1.41
C ALA A 79 12.80 -0.69 -0.13
N TRP A 80 12.23 -0.18 0.97
CA TRP A 80 12.00 -0.96 2.20
C TRP A 80 10.96 -2.10 2.02
N LYS A 81 10.59 -2.81 3.09
CA LYS A 81 9.88 -4.11 3.18
C LYS A 81 8.81 -4.46 2.11
N LEU A 82 8.15 -3.50 1.48
CA LEU A 82 7.17 -3.71 0.39
C LEU A 82 7.34 -2.77 -0.84
N GLY A 83 8.36 -1.91 -0.85
CA GLY A 83 8.55 -0.87 -1.87
C GLY A 83 7.44 0.19 -1.82
N VAL A 84 7.79 1.46 -1.64
CA VAL A 84 6.80 2.54 -1.53
C VAL A 84 7.28 3.77 -2.30
N TRP A 85 6.37 4.41 -3.02
CA TRP A 85 6.57 5.74 -3.57
C TRP A 85 5.99 6.79 -2.64
N GLU A 86 6.83 7.73 -2.24
CA GLU A 86 6.45 8.91 -1.46
C GLU A 86 6.18 10.09 -2.39
N PHE A 87 4.99 10.68 -2.28
CA PHE A 87 4.56 11.85 -3.02
C PHE A 87 4.39 13.01 -2.04
N PRO A 88 5.21 14.08 -2.17
CA PRO A 88 4.96 15.33 -1.49
C PRO A 88 3.75 16.02 -2.15
N LEU A 89 2.76 16.35 -1.34
CA LEU A 89 1.50 16.95 -1.75
C LEU A 89 1.26 18.26 -0.99
N ARG A 90 0.44 19.12 -1.57
CA ARG A 90 -0.13 20.29 -0.92
C ARG A 90 -1.64 20.28 -1.13
N VAL A 91 -2.38 20.41 -0.03
CA VAL A 91 -3.83 20.57 -0.04
C VAL A 91 -4.12 21.95 0.55
N ALA A 92 -4.63 22.85 -0.28
CA ALA A 92 -4.64 24.29 0.00
C ALA A 92 -3.22 24.81 0.34
N GLU A 93 -2.96 25.19 1.59
CA GLU A 93 -1.65 25.68 2.08
C GLU A 93 -0.92 24.67 2.98
N THR A 94 -1.52 23.51 3.24
CA THR A 94 -0.96 22.51 4.13
C THR A 94 -0.20 21.46 3.33
N ARG A 95 1.04 21.16 3.76
CA ARG A 95 1.85 20.10 3.17
C ARG A 95 1.46 18.74 3.72
N TYR A 96 1.31 17.78 2.82
CA TYR A 96 1.02 16.39 3.11
C TYR A 96 2.04 15.50 2.43
N THR A 97 2.20 14.31 2.98
CA THR A 97 2.93 13.22 2.35
C THR A 97 1.94 12.09 2.11
N ALA A 98 1.84 11.63 0.86
CA ALA A 98 1.13 10.41 0.52
C ALA A 98 2.14 9.34 0.13
N MET A 99 1.97 8.13 0.66
CA MET A 99 2.77 6.97 0.34
C MET A 99 1.89 5.95 -0.36
N ILE A 100 2.29 5.51 -1.54
CA ILE A 100 1.62 4.44 -2.29
C ILE A 100 2.55 3.23 -2.37
N ASP A 101 2.05 2.06 -2.00
CA ASP A 101 2.81 0.82 -2.14
C ASP A 101 2.86 0.38 -3.61
N CYS A 102 3.72 -0.60 -3.88
CA CYS A 102 3.83 -1.20 -5.21
C CYS A 102 2.56 -1.94 -5.68
N ASN A 103 1.57 -2.12 -4.81
CA ASN A 103 0.26 -2.69 -5.13
C ASN A 103 -0.78 -1.61 -5.47
N GLU A 104 -0.34 -0.39 -5.74
CA GLU A 104 -1.18 0.78 -6.01
C GLU A 104 -2.12 1.13 -4.83
N GLN A 105 -1.83 0.67 -3.62
CA GLN A 105 -2.59 0.96 -2.40
C GLN A 105 -1.98 2.14 -1.66
N LEU A 106 -2.84 2.99 -1.10
CA LEU A 106 -2.39 4.04 -0.20
C LEU A 106 -1.85 3.40 1.09
N ALA A 107 -0.53 3.42 1.26
CA ALA A 107 0.15 2.91 2.45
C ALA A 107 0.05 3.89 3.62
N SER A 108 0.14 5.19 3.34
CA SER A 108 -0.08 6.24 4.33
C SER A 108 -0.46 7.58 3.68
N TYR A 109 -1.17 8.40 4.44
CA TYR A 109 -1.42 9.80 4.11
C TYR A 109 -1.45 10.60 5.40
N GLY A 110 -0.65 11.65 5.47
CA GLY A 110 -0.55 12.46 6.68
C GLY A 110 0.04 13.84 6.41
N GLN A 111 -0.29 14.78 7.29
CA GLN A 111 0.31 16.11 7.23
C GLN A 111 1.82 15.98 7.49
N THR A 112 2.62 16.59 6.63
CA THR A 112 4.06 16.67 6.84
C THR A 112 4.29 17.72 7.94
N VAL A 113 4.37 17.29 9.19
CA VAL A 113 4.93 18.13 10.25
C VAL A 113 6.38 18.34 9.86
N ALA A 114 6.75 19.57 9.51
CA ALA A 114 8.15 19.89 9.23
C ALA A 114 9.00 19.30 10.36
N PRO A 115 10.03 18.47 10.06
CA PRO A 115 10.90 18.00 11.11
C PRO A 115 11.46 19.22 11.84
N ALA A 116 11.28 19.26 13.16
CA ALA A 116 11.96 20.21 14.04
C ALA A 116 13.47 19.99 13.90
N GLY A 117 14.07 20.58 12.88
CA GLY A 117 15.43 20.26 12.46
C GLY A 117 15.94 21.09 11.28
N GLN A 118 15.08 21.84 10.59
CA GLN A 118 15.55 22.90 9.69
C GLN A 118 15.65 24.20 10.48
N ALA A 119 16.76 24.34 11.19
CA ALA A 119 17.19 25.61 11.76
C ALA A 119 17.11 26.69 10.67
N ARG A 120 16.08 27.54 10.74
CA ARG A 120 16.16 28.88 10.15
C ARG A 120 17.35 29.54 10.82
N LYS A 121 18.50 29.58 10.16
CA LYS A 121 19.52 30.60 10.47
C LYS A 121 18.80 31.95 10.30
N PRO A 122 18.67 32.76 11.37
CA PRO A 122 18.15 34.11 11.21
C PRO A 122 19.07 34.88 10.24
N PRO A 123 18.52 35.81 9.44
CA PRO A 123 19.34 36.65 8.59
C PRO A 123 20.31 37.43 9.47
N LEU A 124 21.61 37.27 9.23
CA LEU A 124 22.64 38.13 9.81
C LEU A 124 22.39 39.54 9.29
N LEU A 125 21.83 40.38 10.17
CA LEU A 125 21.72 41.80 9.99
C LEU A 125 23.15 42.37 9.98
N GLN A 126 23.73 42.52 8.78
CA GLN A 126 24.97 43.27 8.57
C GLN A 126 24.66 44.75 8.79
N LYS A 127 25.45 45.38 9.66
CA LYS A 127 25.41 46.79 10.03
C LYS A 127 26.37 47.58 9.16
#